data_AF-A0A1E1M747-F1
#
_entry.id   AF-A0A1E1M747-F1
#
_cell.length_a   1.000
_cell.length_b   1.000
_cell.length_c   1.000
_cell.angle_alpha   90.00
_cell.angle_beta   90.00
_cell.angle_gamma   90.00
#
_symmetry.space_group_name_H-M   'P 1'
#
loop_
_entity.id
_entity.type
_entity.pdbx_description
1 polymer ?
#
loop_
_entity_poly.entity_id
_entity_poly.type
_entity_poly.pdbx_seq_one_letter_code
_entity_poly.pdbx_strand_id
1 'polypeptide(L)'
;MHRLRISRTPLEQIIEIFGLEQQEPRDVILVSLDLEVNKNRPSIDQWYAISQIGVSYFDTRCLLQPYPADHHHFATRHFIVGGQRRFDHTRKKYHFGISEHISSQDHVNDVLRNILLIPDEKTPGKFRDVILLAHGIASDLATCRKRNLILADLANVVGLLDTTYLSMELLGVYFSLRSLLSLLGLPVKEMHNAGNDANYTLRALLLLCRYGLHPSLKKSVQTLEYFRSIAFEPLPDTTSRNAL
;
A
#
# COMPACT_ATOMS: atom_id res chain seq x y z
N MET A 1 2.06 -28.45 7.24
CA MET A 1 1.21 -28.05 8.40
C MET A 1 1.92 -26.94 9.17
N HIS A 2 1.69 -25.68 8.80
CA HIS A 2 2.15 -24.56 9.63
C HIS A 2 1.17 -24.39 10.79
N ARG A 3 1.70 -24.51 12.01
CA ARG A 3 0.99 -24.27 13.27
C ARG A 3 0.32 -22.91 13.23
N LEU A 4 -0.99 -22.88 13.45
CA LEU A 4 -1.76 -21.69 13.77
C LEU A 4 -1.12 -21.02 14.99
N ARG A 5 -0.31 -19.99 14.76
CA ARG A 5 0.12 -19.06 15.81
C ARG A 5 -1.10 -18.24 16.21
N ILE A 6 -1.18 -17.92 17.50
CA ILE A 6 -2.16 -17.05 18.16
C ILE A 6 -2.56 -15.88 17.24
N SER A 7 -3.86 -15.58 17.18
CA SER A 7 -4.43 -14.41 16.50
C SER A 7 -3.70 -13.15 16.94
N ARG A 8 -2.70 -12.71 16.18
CA ARG A 8 -1.95 -11.48 16.47
C ARG A 8 -2.78 -10.27 16.09
N THR A 9 -2.87 -9.30 16.98
CA THR A 9 -3.52 -8.02 16.65
C THR A 9 -2.72 -7.28 15.57
N PRO A 10 -3.34 -6.38 14.79
CA PRO A 10 -2.62 -5.51 13.86
C PRO A 10 -1.40 -4.82 14.50
N LEU A 11 -1.51 -4.36 15.75
CA LEU A 11 -0.41 -3.71 16.46
C LEU A 11 0.77 -4.65 16.73
N GLU A 12 0.51 -5.87 17.21
CA GLU A 12 1.56 -6.88 17.44
C GLU A 12 2.29 -7.25 16.14
N GLN A 13 1.56 -7.34 15.03
CA GLN A 13 2.15 -7.59 13.71
C GLN A 13 3.09 -6.44 13.31
N ILE A 14 2.67 -5.20 13.51
CA ILE A 14 3.48 -4.00 13.19
C ILE A 14 4.76 -3.94 14.02
N ILE A 15 4.67 -4.22 15.33
CA ILE A 15 5.84 -4.25 16.22
C ILE A 15 6.86 -5.28 15.71
N GLU A 16 6.41 -6.47 15.32
CA GLU A 16 7.28 -7.52 14.77
C GLU A 16 7.85 -7.12 13.40
N ILE A 17 7.02 -6.61 12.48
CA ILE A 17 7.44 -6.23 11.12
C ILE A 17 8.55 -5.18 11.18
N PHE A 18 8.37 -4.15 11.99
CA PHE A 18 9.31 -3.03 12.07
C PHE A 18 10.38 -3.19 13.17
N GLY A 19 10.36 -4.28 13.94
CA GLY A 19 11.36 -4.56 14.97
C GLY A 19 11.34 -3.57 16.13
N LEU A 20 10.16 -3.09 16.54
CA LEU A 20 10.07 -1.92 17.44
C LEU A 20 10.36 -2.19 18.93
N GLU A 21 10.65 -3.43 19.34
CA GLU A 21 10.90 -3.80 20.75
C GLU A 21 11.94 -4.94 20.90
N GLN A 22 13.19 -4.70 20.46
CA GLN A 22 14.35 -5.63 20.53
C GLN A 22 14.41 -6.74 19.47
N GLN A 23 13.71 -6.59 18.34
CA GLN A 23 13.87 -7.47 17.19
C GLN A 23 14.42 -6.68 16.01
N GLU A 24 15.21 -7.32 15.14
CA GLU A 24 15.47 -6.72 13.84
C GLU A 24 14.17 -6.70 13.02
N PRO A 25 13.95 -5.68 12.17
CA PRO A 25 12.82 -5.65 11.26
C PRO A 25 12.77 -6.93 10.43
N ARG A 26 11.56 -7.46 10.20
CA ARG A 26 11.39 -8.59 9.27
C ARG A 26 11.83 -8.15 7.89
N ASP A 27 12.56 -9.00 7.17
CA ASP A 27 12.93 -8.76 5.77
C ASP A 27 11.73 -9.03 4.85
N VAL A 28 10.91 -8.01 4.61
CA VAL A 28 9.67 -8.08 3.81
C VAL A 28 9.48 -6.77 3.03
N ILE A 29 8.56 -6.80 2.06
CA ILE A 29 8.06 -5.57 1.42
C ILE A 29 6.60 -5.40 1.82
N LEU A 30 6.28 -4.23 2.40
CA LEU A 30 4.89 -3.83 2.55
C LEU A 30 4.39 -3.32 1.20
N VAL A 31 3.28 -3.89 0.74
CA VAL A 31 2.67 -3.52 -0.54
C VAL A 31 1.27 -3.03 -0.28
N SER A 32 1.10 -1.71 -0.24
CA SER A 32 -0.20 -1.07 -0.14
C SER A 32 -0.93 -1.16 -1.46
N LEU A 33 -2.15 -1.70 -1.47
CA LEU A 33 -3.01 -1.88 -2.64
C LEU A 33 -4.28 -1.06 -2.48
N ASP A 34 -4.73 -0.43 -3.56
CA ASP A 34 -6.06 0.16 -3.68
C ASP A 34 -6.61 -0.11 -5.09
N LEU A 35 -7.90 -0.47 -5.19
CA LEU A 35 -8.57 -0.75 -6.47
C LEU A 35 -9.79 0.14 -6.66
N GLU A 36 -9.84 0.85 -7.78
CA GLU A 36 -11.05 1.55 -8.21
C GLU A 36 -11.85 0.68 -9.18
N VAL A 37 -13.08 0.31 -8.83
CA VAL A 37 -13.96 -0.52 -9.67
C VAL A 37 -14.95 0.34 -10.47
N ASN A 38 -15.28 -0.08 -11.68
CA ASN A 38 -16.22 0.63 -12.54
C ASN A 38 -17.67 0.39 -12.07
N LYS A 39 -18.23 1.35 -11.33
CA LYS A 39 -19.61 1.27 -10.79
C LYS A 39 -20.70 1.66 -11.80
N ASN A 40 -20.33 2.20 -12.96
CA ASN A 40 -21.27 2.92 -13.85
C ASN A 40 -21.88 2.09 -14.99
N ARG A 41 -21.65 0.76 -15.09
CA ARG A 41 -22.26 -0.09 -16.13
C ARG A 41 -22.67 -1.46 -15.59
N PRO A 42 -23.95 -1.64 -15.21
CA PRO A 42 -24.44 -2.84 -14.56
C PRO A 42 -24.90 -3.86 -15.59
N SER A 43 -24.01 -4.35 -16.44
CA SER A 43 -24.18 -5.74 -16.88
C SER A 43 -23.56 -6.62 -15.80
N ILE A 44 -24.20 -7.74 -15.47
CA ILE A 44 -23.78 -8.66 -14.38
C ILE A 44 -22.28 -9.00 -14.47
N ASP A 45 -21.73 -9.09 -15.68
CA ASP A 45 -20.34 -9.43 -15.96
C ASP A 45 -19.32 -8.28 -15.78
N GLN A 46 -19.76 -7.04 -15.49
CA GLN A 46 -18.89 -5.85 -15.42
C GLN A 46 -18.78 -5.22 -14.02
N TRP A 47 -19.52 -5.70 -13.01
CA TRP A 47 -19.53 -5.10 -11.67
C TRP A 47 -18.16 -5.12 -10.96
N TYR A 48 -17.27 -6.02 -11.36
CA TYR A 48 -15.90 -6.19 -10.83
C TYR A 48 -14.82 -5.79 -11.85
N ALA A 49 -15.19 -5.04 -12.89
CA ALA A 49 -14.21 -4.46 -13.81
C ALA A 49 -13.38 -3.41 -13.06
N ILE A 50 -12.09 -3.68 -12.90
CA ILE A 50 -11.16 -2.76 -12.24
C ILE A 50 -10.81 -1.67 -13.25
N SER A 51 -10.93 -0.42 -12.82
CA SER A 51 -10.68 0.78 -13.62
C SER A 51 -9.35 1.44 -13.31
N GLN A 52 -8.85 1.31 -12.07
CA GLN A 52 -7.51 1.73 -11.67
C GLN A 52 -6.94 0.72 -10.68
N ILE A 53 -5.62 0.56 -10.70
CA ILE A 53 -4.85 -0.21 -9.71
C ILE A 53 -3.80 0.74 -9.14
N GLY A 54 -3.80 0.91 -7.84
CA GLY A 54 -2.76 1.64 -7.12
C GLY A 54 -1.93 0.69 -6.30
N VAL A 55 -0.61 0.85 -6.34
CA VAL A 55 0.29 0.10 -5.47
C VAL A 55 1.38 0.99 -4.93
N SER A 56 1.66 0.89 -3.63
CA SER A 56 2.79 1.57 -3.00
C SER A 56 3.63 0.60 -2.19
N TYR A 57 4.95 0.66 -2.38
CA TYR A 57 5.93 -0.27 -1.83
C TYR A 57 6.72 0.40 -0.71
N PHE A 58 6.98 -0.34 0.37
CA PHE A 58 7.92 0.03 1.42
C PHE A 58 8.80 -1.17 1.75
N ASP A 59 10.09 -1.09 1.40
CA ASP A 59 11.07 -2.13 1.71
C ASP A 59 11.61 -1.95 3.13
N THR A 60 11.33 -2.90 4.03
CA THR A 60 11.79 -2.82 5.43
C THR A 60 13.30 -2.90 5.58
N ARG A 61 14.04 -3.32 4.55
CA ARG A 61 15.52 -3.29 4.55
C ARG A 61 16.07 -1.88 4.75
N CYS A 62 15.29 -0.83 4.44
CA CYS A 62 15.68 0.55 4.72
C CYS A 62 15.90 0.82 6.22
N LEU A 63 15.25 0.05 7.09
CA LEU A 63 15.32 0.19 8.55
C LEU A 63 16.59 -0.42 9.16
N LEU A 64 17.39 -1.11 8.35
CA LEU A 64 18.70 -1.66 8.74
C LEU A 64 19.83 -0.63 8.57
N GLN A 65 19.58 0.48 7.87
CA GLN A 65 20.58 1.52 7.63
C GLN A 65 20.45 2.68 8.64
N PRO A 66 21.54 3.43 8.92
CA PRO A 66 21.44 4.65 9.71
C PRO A 66 20.53 5.69 9.02
N TYR A 67 19.66 6.33 9.80
CA TYR A 67 18.77 7.38 9.29
C TYR A 67 19.49 8.73 9.13
N PRO A 68 19.16 9.56 8.12
CA PRO A 68 18.22 9.28 7.04
C PRO A 68 18.85 8.38 5.97
N ALA A 69 18.24 7.22 5.71
CA ALA A 69 18.54 6.44 4.51
C ALA A 69 18.00 7.19 3.28
N ASP A 70 18.61 6.97 2.11
CA ASP A 70 18.13 7.56 0.86
C ASP A 70 16.63 7.25 0.68
N HIS A 71 15.82 8.24 0.30
CA HIS A 71 14.35 8.14 0.21
C HIS A 71 13.84 7.20 -0.90
N HIS A 72 14.72 6.41 -1.52
CA HIS A 72 14.46 5.51 -2.64
C HIS A 72 13.69 4.22 -2.26
N HIS A 73 13.26 4.10 -0.99
CA HIS A 73 12.57 2.91 -0.50
C HIS A 73 11.04 2.98 -0.57
N PHE A 74 10.52 4.14 -1.01
CA PHE A 74 9.10 4.37 -1.27
C PHE A 74 8.89 4.47 -2.78
N ALA A 75 8.18 3.51 -3.36
CA ALA A 75 7.81 3.56 -4.76
C ALA A 75 6.30 3.42 -4.89
N THR A 76 5.68 4.20 -5.76
CA THR A 76 4.26 4.07 -6.05
C THR A 76 4.09 3.85 -7.54
N ARG A 77 3.16 2.96 -7.91
CA ARG A 77 2.74 2.76 -9.29
C ARG A 77 1.23 2.92 -9.38
N HIS A 78 0.79 3.32 -10.56
CA HIS A 78 -0.61 3.55 -10.85
C HIS A 78 -0.93 3.04 -12.25
N PHE A 79 -1.89 2.15 -12.35
CA PHE A 79 -2.36 1.61 -13.62
C PHE A 79 -3.79 2.06 -13.87
N ILE A 80 -4.09 2.46 -15.10
CA ILE A 80 -5.43 2.84 -15.53
C ILE A 80 -5.89 1.83 -16.57
N VAL A 81 -7.07 1.26 -16.35
CA VAL A 81 -7.65 0.24 -17.22
C VAL A 81 -8.78 0.84 -18.07
N GLY A 82 -8.74 0.60 -19.38
CA GLY A 82 -9.79 0.96 -20.33
C GLY A 82 -9.30 1.82 -21.49
N GLY A 83 -10.19 2.59 -22.11
CA GLY A 83 -9.87 3.36 -23.32
C GLY A 83 -9.02 4.61 -23.07
N GLN A 84 -8.38 5.11 -24.14
CA GLN A 84 -7.45 6.25 -24.13
C GLN A 84 -8.04 7.51 -23.44
N ARG A 85 -9.31 7.84 -23.69
CA ARG A 85 -9.97 9.00 -23.07
C ARG A 85 -9.96 8.94 -21.53
N ARG A 86 -10.13 7.74 -20.94
CA ARG A 86 -10.06 7.55 -19.49
C ARG A 86 -8.61 7.71 -19.03
N PHE A 87 -7.67 7.09 -19.74
CA PHE A 87 -6.24 7.21 -19.45
C PHE A 87 -5.80 8.68 -19.39
N ASP A 88 -6.07 9.46 -20.44
CA ASP A 88 -5.66 10.86 -20.54
C ASP A 88 -6.25 11.76 -19.45
N HIS A 89 -7.51 11.49 -19.05
CA HIS A 89 -8.15 12.23 -17.98
C HIS A 89 -7.59 11.86 -16.61
N THR A 90 -7.50 10.56 -16.32
CA THR A 90 -7.16 10.08 -14.97
C THR A 90 -5.67 10.23 -14.67
N ARG A 91 -4.76 10.07 -15.65
CA ARG A 91 -3.31 10.14 -15.42
C ARG A 91 -2.83 11.49 -14.86
N LYS A 92 -3.57 12.58 -15.15
CA LYS A 92 -3.20 13.93 -14.70
C LYS A 92 -3.33 14.11 -13.18
N LYS A 93 -4.17 13.29 -12.54
CA LYS A 93 -4.47 13.34 -11.11
C LYS A 93 -3.47 12.56 -10.24
N TYR A 94 -2.73 11.65 -10.83
CA TYR A 94 -1.75 10.84 -10.12
C TYR A 94 -0.56 11.70 -9.69
N HIS A 95 -0.08 11.63 -8.45
CA HIS A 95 1.01 12.47 -7.96
C HIS A 95 2.39 11.82 -8.05
N PHE A 96 2.47 10.50 -7.90
CA PHE A 96 3.72 9.83 -7.54
C PHE A 96 4.48 9.19 -8.72
N GLY A 97 4.26 9.67 -9.94
CA GLY A 97 4.96 9.17 -11.13
C GLY A 97 4.14 9.30 -12.41
N ILE A 98 4.30 8.33 -13.31
CA ILE A 98 3.54 8.26 -14.57
C ILE A 98 2.58 7.08 -14.48
N SER A 99 1.34 7.27 -14.92
CA SER A 99 0.36 6.18 -14.95
C SER A 99 0.63 5.23 -16.11
N GLU A 100 0.50 3.94 -15.86
CA GLU A 100 0.64 2.86 -16.84
C GLU A 100 -0.74 2.53 -17.44
N HIS A 101 -0.79 2.33 -18.76
CA HIS A 101 -2.04 2.06 -19.46
C HIS A 101 -2.27 0.56 -19.64
N ILE A 102 -3.43 0.07 -19.21
CA ILE A 102 -3.91 -1.28 -19.49
C ILE A 102 -5.13 -1.16 -20.42
N SER A 103 -4.97 -1.57 -21.67
CA SER A 103 -5.99 -1.38 -22.70
C SER A 103 -7.22 -2.28 -22.53
N SER A 104 -7.06 -3.48 -21.93
CA SER A 104 -8.12 -4.48 -21.74
C SER A 104 -8.20 -4.99 -20.29
N GLN A 105 -9.39 -5.45 -19.88
CA GLN A 105 -9.60 -6.15 -18.61
C GLN A 105 -8.84 -7.49 -18.53
N ASP A 106 -8.46 -8.08 -19.67
CA ASP A 106 -7.83 -9.41 -19.72
C ASP A 106 -6.47 -9.44 -19.04
N HIS A 107 -5.71 -8.34 -19.13
CA HIS A 107 -4.37 -8.24 -18.55
C HIS A 107 -4.35 -7.83 -17.08
N VAL A 108 -5.50 -7.44 -16.50
CA VAL A 108 -5.57 -6.91 -15.14
C VAL A 108 -5.10 -7.93 -14.10
N ASN A 109 -5.51 -9.19 -14.25
CA ASN A 109 -5.15 -10.22 -13.28
C ASN A 109 -3.64 -10.50 -13.31
N ASP A 110 -3.02 -10.45 -14.48
CA ASP A 110 -1.57 -10.64 -14.63
C ASP A 110 -0.81 -9.46 -14.04
N VAL A 111 -1.28 -8.22 -14.26
CA VAL A 111 -0.70 -7.05 -13.61
C VAL A 111 -0.80 -7.17 -12.09
N LEU A 112 -1.96 -7.53 -11.54
CA LEU A 112 -2.15 -7.70 -10.09
C LEU A 112 -1.25 -8.78 -9.49
N ARG A 113 -0.94 -9.86 -10.22
CA ARG A 113 0.06 -10.84 -9.78
C ARG A 113 1.46 -10.25 -9.84
N ASN A 114 1.83 -9.66 -10.98
CA ASN A 114 3.18 -9.18 -11.25
C ASN A 114 3.62 -8.06 -10.31
N ILE A 115 2.70 -7.19 -9.85
CA ILE A 115 3.03 -6.15 -8.86
C ILE A 115 3.45 -6.72 -7.50
N LEU A 116 3.15 -7.99 -7.21
CA LEU A 116 3.52 -8.69 -5.98
C LEU A 116 4.74 -9.61 -6.16
N LEU A 117 5.14 -9.91 -7.40
CA LEU A 117 6.30 -10.75 -7.70
C LEU A 117 7.57 -9.89 -7.77
N ILE A 118 8.05 -9.46 -6.59
CA ILE A 118 9.21 -8.57 -6.47
C ILE A 118 10.48 -9.43 -6.35
N PRO A 119 11.42 -9.40 -7.31
CA PRO A 119 12.64 -10.21 -7.24
C PRO A 119 13.49 -9.88 -6.02
N ASP A 120 14.10 -10.89 -5.39
CA ASP A 120 15.08 -10.66 -4.34
C ASP A 120 16.49 -10.49 -4.92
N GLU A 121 17.01 -9.26 -4.86
CA GLU A 121 18.37 -8.93 -5.27
C GLU A 121 19.44 -9.72 -4.50
N LYS A 122 19.15 -10.15 -3.26
CA LYS A 122 20.08 -10.95 -2.45
C LYS A 122 20.04 -12.44 -2.77
N THR A 123 18.95 -12.93 -3.37
CA THR A 123 18.78 -14.36 -3.68
C THR A 123 18.17 -14.52 -5.07
N PRO A 124 19.01 -14.60 -6.12
CA PRO A 124 18.55 -14.75 -7.50
C PRO A 124 17.58 -15.92 -7.66
N GLY A 125 16.51 -15.71 -8.44
CA GLY A 125 15.47 -16.71 -8.69
C GLY A 125 14.43 -16.85 -7.57
N LYS A 126 14.50 -16.04 -6.50
CA LYS A 126 13.45 -15.93 -5.50
C LYS A 126 12.74 -14.58 -5.55
N PHE A 127 11.50 -14.57 -5.08
CA PHE A 127 10.75 -13.36 -4.81
C PHE A 127 10.83 -12.98 -3.33
N ARG A 128 10.74 -11.70 -3.04
CA ARG A 128 10.65 -11.15 -1.69
C ARG A 128 9.32 -11.54 -1.06
N ASP A 129 9.35 -11.78 0.25
CA ASP A 129 8.16 -11.90 1.07
C ASP A 129 7.38 -10.57 1.07
N VAL A 130 6.08 -10.65 0.85
CA VAL A 130 5.17 -9.52 0.74
C VAL A 130 4.14 -9.56 1.87
N ILE A 131 3.91 -8.41 2.48
CA ILE A 131 2.74 -8.17 3.33
C ILE A 131 1.82 -7.21 2.58
N LEU A 132 0.62 -7.67 2.24
CA LEU A 132 -0.37 -6.82 1.58
C LEU A 132 -1.00 -5.89 2.59
N LEU A 133 -1.01 -4.60 2.29
CA LEU A 133 -1.61 -3.54 3.07
C LEU A 133 -2.76 -2.93 2.28
N ALA A 134 -3.85 -2.55 2.94
CA ALA A 134 -4.86 -1.67 2.36
C ALA A 134 -5.62 -0.90 3.44
N HIS A 135 -6.56 -0.07 3.01
CA HIS A 135 -7.56 0.55 3.87
C HIS A 135 -8.93 -0.07 3.59
N GLY A 136 -9.26 -1.15 4.29
CA GLY A 136 -10.45 -1.96 4.01
C GLY A 136 -10.15 -3.10 3.03
N ILE A 137 -9.09 -3.87 3.30
CA ILE A 137 -8.50 -4.88 2.39
C ILE A 137 -9.50 -5.94 1.91
N ALA A 138 -10.53 -6.21 2.73
CA ALA A 138 -11.57 -7.16 2.40
C ALA A 138 -12.31 -6.80 1.09
N SER A 139 -12.49 -5.51 0.80
CA SER A 139 -13.18 -5.06 -0.41
C SER A 139 -12.35 -5.34 -1.67
N ASP A 140 -11.06 -5.00 -1.66
CA ASP A 140 -10.15 -5.26 -2.77
C ASP A 140 -9.97 -6.76 -3.01
N LEU A 141 -9.78 -7.54 -1.94
CA LEU A 141 -9.67 -9.00 -2.05
C LEU A 141 -10.96 -9.64 -2.55
N ALA A 142 -12.13 -9.14 -2.15
CA ALA A 142 -13.41 -9.60 -2.69
C ALA A 142 -13.54 -9.30 -4.19
N THR A 143 -13.05 -8.15 -4.65
CA THR A 143 -12.98 -7.80 -6.07
C THR A 143 -12.07 -8.76 -6.82
N CYS A 144 -10.86 -9.04 -6.32
CA CYS A 144 -9.95 -10.02 -6.92
C CYS A 144 -10.56 -11.42 -6.98
N ARG A 145 -11.22 -11.89 -5.91
CA ARG A 145 -11.87 -13.21 -5.86
C ARG A 145 -12.96 -13.35 -6.92
N LYS A 146 -13.78 -12.32 -7.14
CA LYS A 146 -14.79 -12.30 -8.22
C LYS A 146 -14.18 -12.43 -9.62
N ARG A 147 -12.89 -12.12 -9.76
CA ARG A 147 -12.10 -12.28 -10.98
C ARG A 147 -11.28 -13.58 -11.01
N ASN A 148 -11.59 -14.54 -10.13
CA ASN A 148 -10.86 -15.80 -9.95
C ASN A 148 -9.36 -15.58 -9.63
N LEU A 149 -9.05 -14.51 -8.89
CA LEU A 149 -7.70 -14.19 -8.43
C LEU A 149 -7.68 -14.13 -6.90
N ILE A 150 -6.93 -15.02 -6.27
CA ILE A 150 -6.73 -15.03 -4.82
C ILE A 150 -5.32 -14.56 -4.52
N LEU A 151 -5.14 -13.25 -4.30
CA LEU A 151 -3.81 -12.67 -4.06
C LEU A 151 -3.14 -13.23 -2.80
N ALA A 152 -3.93 -13.55 -1.77
CA ALA A 152 -3.44 -14.12 -0.52
C ALA A 152 -2.89 -15.55 -0.66
N ASP A 153 -3.18 -16.24 -1.77
CA ASP A 153 -2.69 -17.60 -2.02
C ASP A 153 -1.37 -17.60 -2.81
N LEU A 154 -0.88 -16.43 -3.24
CA LEU A 154 0.43 -16.32 -3.85
C LEU A 154 1.50 -16.68 -2.83
N ALA A 155 2.41 -17.59 -3.20
CA ALA A 155 3.36 -18.21 -2.27
C ALA A 155 4.26 -17.21 -1.52
N ASN A 156 4.52 -16.04 -2.10
CA ASN A 156 5.35 -15.00 -1.49
C ASN A 156 4.53 -13.97 -0.67
N VAL A 157 3.20 -14.05 -0.63
CA VAL A 157 2.37 -13.22 0.24
C VAL A 157 2.26 -13.89 1.61
N VAL A 158 2.93 -13.32 2.61
CA VAL A 158 3.12 -13.92 3.94
C VAL A 158 2.30 -13.25 5.03
N GLY A 159 1.52 -12.22 4.70
CA GLY A 159 0.69 -11.50 5.66
C GLY A 159 -0.26 -10.48 5.01
N LEU A 160 -1.28 -10.10 5.77
CA LEU A 160 -2.24 -9.06 5.43
C LEU A 160 -2.30 -8.04 6.56
N LEU A 161 -2.34 -6.76 6.23
CA LEU A 161 -2.47 -5.66 7.15
C LEU A 161 -3.57 -4.71 6.66
N ASP A 162 -4.38 -4.21 7.58
CA ASP A 162 -5.48 -3.30 7.25
C ASP A 162 -5.45 -2.11 8.20
N THR A 163 -5.28 -0.92 7.63
CA THR A 163 -5.26 0.33 8.42
C THR A 163 -6.59 0.62 9.08
N THR A 164 -7.70 0.05 8.61
CA THR A 164 -9.03 0.16 9.24
C THR A 164 -9.02 -0.50 10.62
N TYR A 165 -8.53 -1.74 10.72
CA TYR A 165 -8.44 -2.45 12.00
C TYR A 165 -7.35 -1.86 12.90
N LEU A 166 -6.23 -1.43 12.33
CA LEU A 166 -5.20 -0.75 13.11
C LEU A 166 -5.73 0.56 13.71
N SER A 167 -6.48 1.36 12.95
CA SER A 167 -7.09 2.60 13.46
C SER A 167 -8.11 2.31 14.55
N MET A 168 -8.89 1.23 14.42
CA MET A 168 -9.80 0.80 15.47
C MET A 168 -9.05 0.40 16.75
N GLU A 169 -7.96 -0.36 16.62
CA GLU A 169 -7.15 -0.79 17.76
C GLU A 169 -6.46 0.38 18.48
N LEU A 170 -5.89 1.32 17.73
CA LEU A 170 -5.13 2.45 18.28
C LEU A 170 -5.97 3.65 18.69
N LEU A 171 -7.07 3.93 17.98
CA LEU A 171 -7.88 5.14 18.13
C LEU A 171 -9.32 4.85 18.58
N GLY A 172 -9.72 3.57 18.66
CA GLY A 172 -11.05 3.16 19.10
C GLY A 172 -12.18 3.41 18.10
N VAL A 173 -11.88 3.82 16.86
CA VAL A 173 -12.88 4.21 15.86
C VAL A 173 -12.46 3.75 14.45
N TYR A 174 -13.44 3.33 13.65
CA TYR A 174 -13.27 3.11 12.23
C TYR A 174 -13.36 4.43 11.44
N PHE A 175 -12.35 4.69 10.61
CA PHE A 175 -12.33 5.84 9.73
C PHE A 175 -12.50 5.42 8.28
N SER A 176 -13.07 6.30 7.46
CA SER A 176 -12.79 6.26 6.02
C SER A 176 -11.38 6.76 5.78
N LEU A 177 -10.76 6.38 4.64
CA LEU A 177 -9.39 6.79 4.33
C LEU A 177 -9.24 8.32 4.41
N ARG A 178 -10.16 9.05 3.77
CA ARG A 178 -10.18 10.53 3.83
C ARG A 178 -10.18 11.08 5.26
N SER A 179 -11.01 10.51 6.13
CA SER A 179 -11.15 11.00 7.52
C SER A 179 -9.91 10.66 8.35
N LEU A 180 -9.33 9.47 8.14
CA LEU A 180 -8.08 9.06 8.77
C LEU A 180 -6.93 9.99 8.37
N LEU A 181 -6.77 10.25 7.06
CA LEU A 181 -5.73 11.12 6.54
C LEU A 181 -5.88 12.55 7.08
N SER A 182 -7.11 13.06 7.16
CA SER A 182 -7.40 14.37 7.75
C SER A 182 -7.06 14.41 9.24
N LEU A 183 -7.40 13.37 10.00
CA LEU A 183 -7.08 13.27 11.43
C LEU A 183 -5.56 13.26 11.66
N LEU A 184 -4.82 12.53 10.82
CA LEU A 184 -3.37 12.44 10.88
C LEU A 184 -2.65 13.69 10.36
N GLY A 185 -3.39 14.64 9.78
CA GLY A 185 -2.85 15.90 9.22
C GLY A 185 -2.06 15.71 7.92
N LEU A 186 -2.25 14.60 7.20
CA LEU A 186 -1.47 14.29 6.01
C LEU A 186 -1.78 15.24 4.83
N PRO A 187 -0.77 15.67 4.06
CA PRO A 187 -1.01 16.43 2.84
C PRO A 187 -1.63 15.51 1.78
N VAL A 188 -2.88 15.78 1.40
CA VAL A 188 -3.63 14.96 0.43
C VAL A 188 -4.24 15.80 -0.66
N LYS A 189 -4.21 15.30 -1.91
CA LYS A 189 -4.88 15.86 -3.08
C LYS A 189 -5.35 14.71 -3.98
N GLU A 190 -6.33 14.99 -4.84
CA GLU A 190 -6.77 14.04 -5.87
C GLU A 190 -7.08 12.62 -5.34
N MET A 191 -7.88 12.56 -4.26
CA MET A 191 -8.47 11.30 -3.75
C MET A 191 -9.33 10.62 -4.84
N HIS A 192 -9.56 9.30 -4.73
CA HIS A 192 -10.17 8.47 -5.78
C HIS A 192 -9.28 8.29 -7.01
N ASN A 193 -7.97 8.40 -6.78
CA ASN A 193 -6.93 7.94 -7.68
C ASN A 193 -6.21 6.82 -6.95
N ALA A 194 -6.35 5.59 -7.45
CA ALA A 194 -5.91 4.42 -6.71
C ALA A 194 -4.42 4.48 -6.32
N GLY A 195 -3.57 5.01 -7.22
CA GLY A 195 -2.15 5.20 -6.94
C GLY A 195 -1.87 6.16 -5.79
N ASN A 196 -2.59 7.28 -5.75
CA ASN A 196 -2.51 8.23 -4.63
C ASN A 196 -3.02 7.59 -3.34
N ASP A 197 -4.18 6.93 -3.39
CA ASP A 197 -4.82 6.34 -2.22
C ASP A 197 -4.00 5.19 -1.61
N ALA A 198 -3.33 4.38 -2.44
CA ALA A 198 -2.34 3.38 -1.98
C ALA A 198 -1.13 4.02 -1.29
N ASN A 199 -0.59 5.12 -1.83
CA ASN A 199 0.51 5.86 -1.19
C ASN A 199 0.07 6.46 0.15
N TYR A 200 -1.10 7.12 0.18
CA TYR A 200 -1.66 7.72 1.37
C TYR A 200 -1.97 6.70 2.45
N THR A 201 -2.49 5.53 2.09
CA THR A 201 -2.72 4.42 3.02
C THR A 201 -1.43 3.97 3.70
N LEU A 202 -0.34 3.84 2.94
CA LEU A 202 0.96 3.48 3.49
C LEU A 202 1.53 4.58 4.40
N ARG A 203 1.40 5.86 4.02
CA ARG A 203 1.77 6.99 4.88
C ARG A 203 0.94 7.04 6.17
N ALA A 204 -0.35 6.73 6.08
CA ALA A 204 -1.24 6.64 7.23
C ALA A 204 -0.81 5.53 8.20
N LEU A 205 -0.44 4.35 7.69
CA LEU A 205 0.13 3.26 8.49
C LEU A 205 1.34 3.75 9.28
N LEU A 206 2.30 4.41 8.61
CA LEU A 206 3.52 4.89 9.25
C LEU A 206 3.23 5.91 10.38
N LEU A 207 2.29 6.83 10.19
CA LEU A 207 1.88 7.77 11.24
C LEU A 207 1.08 7.14 12.37
N LEU A 208 0.22 6.17 12.07
CA LEU A 208 -0.47 5.38 13.10
C LEU A 208 0.56 4.68 14.01
N CYS A 209 1.64 4.13 13.44
CA CYS A 209 2.73 3.58 14.23
C CYS A 209 3.39 4.65 15.11
N ARG A 210 3.72 5.81 14.54
CA ARG A 210 4.35 6.91 15.29
C ARG A 210 3.51 7.41 16.46
N TYR A 211 2.19 7.51 16.28
CA TYR A 211 1.31 8.07 17.31
C TYR A 211 0.77 7.02 18.29
N GLY A 212 0.65 5.77 17.86
CA GLY A 212 0.13 4.68 18.69
C GLY A 212 1.19 3.92 19.49
N LEU A 213 2.48 4.06 19.14
CA LEU A 213 3.57 3.34 19.80
C LEU A 213 4.49 4.27 20.59
N HIS A 214 4.89 3.82 21.77
CA HIS A 214 5.80 4.53 22.68
C HIS A 214 6.94 3.61 23.14
N PRO A 215 7.83 3.19 22.21
CA PRO A 215 8.92 2.29 22.56
C PRO A 215 9.96 2.99 23.43
N SER A 216 10.58 2.26 24.35
CA SER A 216 11.64 2.77 25.22
C SER A 216 13.03 2.76 24.54
N LEU A 217 13.20 1.97 23.48
CA LEU A 217 14.47 1.82 22.78
C LEU A 217 14.74 3.01 21.85
N LYS A 218 15.95 3.57 21.97
CA LYS A 218 16.40 4.70 21.13
C LYS A 218 16.27 4.41 19.62
N LYS A 219 16.66 3.21 19.15
CA LYS A 219 16.54 2.81 17.75
C LYS A 219 15.08 2.87 17.28
N SER A 220 14.15 2.33 18.07
CA SER A 220 12.72 2.34 17.75
C SER A 220 12.15 3.76 17.71
N VAL A 221 12.55 4.64 18.63
CA VAL A 221 12.15 6.05 18.60
C VAL A 221 12.64 6.73 17.31
N GLN A 222 13.89 6.48 16.90
CA GLN A 222 14.43 7.00 15.65
C GLN A 222 13.68 6.47 14.42
N THR A 223 13.34 5.17 14.40
CA THR A 223 12.50 4.57 13.35
C THR A 223 11.14 5.27 13.26
N LEU A 224 10.49 5.53 14.39
CA LEU A 224 9.19 6.22 14.40
C LEU A 224 9.30 7.68 13.94
N GLU A 225 10.38 8.39 14.27
CA GLU A 225 10.62 9.73 13.71
C GLU A 225 10.89 9.70 12.20
N TYR A 226 11.58 8.67 11.71
CA TYR A 226 11.74 8.45 10.28
C TYR A 226 10.40 8.17 9.57
N PHE A 227 9.50 7.39 10.20
CA PHE A 227 8.14 7.20 9.71
C PHE A 227 7.37 8.51 9.60
N ARG A 228 7.51 9.38 10.60
CA ARG A 228 6.94 10.74 10.56
C ARG A 228 7.50 11.54 9.40
N SER A 229 8.82 11.53 9.17
CA SER A 229 9.42 12.31 8.10
C SER A 229 8.93 11.87 6.72
N ILE A 230 8.89 10.56 6.45
CA ILE A 230 8.39 10.02 5.16
C ILE A 230 6.93 10.39 4.96
N ALA A 231 6.10 10.22 5.99
CA ALA A 231 4.66 10.43 5.86
C ALA A 231 4.31 11.88 5.51
N PHE A 232 5.06 12.85 6.05
CA PHE A 232 4.88 14.28 5.80
C PHE A 232 5.66 14.84 4.60
N GLU A 233 6.33 13.99 3.81
CA GLU A 233 6.97 14.46 2.57
C GLU A 233 5.95 15.20 1.68
N PRO A 234 6.30 16.38 1.15
CA PRO A 234 5.41 17.13 0.28
C PRO A 234 4.95 16.30 -0.93
N LEU A 235 3.74 16.57 -1.41
CA LEU A 235 3.28 15.96 -2.65
C LEU A 235 4.13 16.46 -3.82
N PRO A 236 4.54 15.57 -4.75
CA PRO A 236 5.24 15.99 -5.96
C PRO A 236 4.42 17.03 -6.75
N ASP A 237 5.11 18.04 -7.28
CA ASP A 237 4.51 18.99 -8.21
C ASP A 237 4.28 18.31 -9.57
N THR A 238 3.03 18.30 -10.01
CA THR A 238 2.60 17.65 -11.25
C THR A 238 2.43 18.63 -12.40
N THR A 239 2.65 19.93 -12.18
CA THR A 239 2.37 21.00 -13.15
C THR A 239 3.09 20.78 -14.48
N SER A 240 4.42 20.64 -14.45
CA SER A 240 5.23 20.45 -15.66
C SER A 240 4.89 19.16 -16.40
N ARG A 241 4.63 18.07 -15.66
CA ARG A 241 4.26 16.76 -16.25
C ARG A 241 2.88 16.81 -16.93
N ASN A 242 1.95 17.58 -16.39
CA ASN A 242 0.57 17.68 -16.88
C ASN A 242 0.39 18.71 -18.01
N ALA A 243 1.40 19.55 -18.26
CA ALA A 243 1.44 20.50 -19.36
C ALA A 243 1.77 19.85 -20.72
N LEU A 244 2.24 18.60 -20.71
CA LEU A 244 2.54 17.74 -21.87
C LEU A 244 1.36 16.84 -22.22
#